data_AF-A0A0R3PXC3-F1
#
_entry.id   AF-A0A0R3PXC3-F1
#
_cell.length_a   1.000
_cell.length_b   1.000
_cell.length_c   1.000
_cell.angle_alpha   90.00
_cell.angle_beta   90.00
_cell.angle_gamma   90.00
#
_symmetry.space_group_name_H-M   'P 1'
#
loop_
_entity.id
_entity.type
_entity.pdbx_description
1 polymer ?
#
loop_
_entity_poly.entity_id
_entity_poly.type
_entity_poly.pdbx_seq_one_letter_code
_entity_poly.pdbx_strand_id
1 'polypeptide(L)'
;MKLKLTLFPLSMIFASISTTQQNGENCTPILDLGFILDTSGSIEEIYNEHVRWTVALVEILPISKQAVRVSTIQYAGYPLTEFSLDTYNSKSDVVKHLQEMSFQSGVTRTGFALRRAEDEIFNENRGARKNAAKIIALFTDGLSIDDPIKASDHLRHKKGVKIYVISVSAEGFVPEMQRIAGENANVYGFSQDNAIPPSEVIRSMANVEFYVVILSQCSNRNYLRQIVKDEEKVLMHEDASFFGNHLKSRLNCEN
;
A
#
# COMPACT_ATOMS: atom_id res chain seq x y z
N MET A 1 -0.58 -15.65 34.45
CA MET A 1 -1.56 -16.32 33.56
C MET A 1 -1.47 -15.63 32.20
N LYS A 2 -1.42 -16.41 31.11
CA LYS A 2 -0.69 -16.13 29.86
C LYS A 2 -1.08 -14.83 29.14
N LEU A 3 -0.06 -13.98 28.94
CA LEU A 3 -0.03 -12.88 27.98
C LEU A 3 0.01 -13.48 26.57
N LYS A 4 -0.98 -13.18 25.73
CA LYS A 4 -0.99 -13.55 24.31
C LYS A 4 -0.91 -12.24 23.52
N LEU A 5 0.33 -11.78 23.31
CA LEU A 5 0.66 -10.68 22.41
C LEU A 5 0.98 -11.33 21.05
N THR A 6 0.03 -11.31 20.12
CA THR A 6 0.30 -11.63 18.72
C THR A 6 0.43 -10.33 17.96
N LEU A 7 1.67 -9.82 17.91
CA LEU A 7 2.10 -8.74 17.02
C LEU A 7 3.03 -9.36 15.99
N PHE A 8 2.53 -9.57 14.79
CA PHE A 8 3.33 -9.70 13.57
C PHE A 8 2.55 -9.01 12.45
N PRO A 9 3.23 -8.14 11.68
CA PRO A 9 3.59 -8.54 10.33
C PRO A 9 5.09 -8.33 10.13
N LEU A 10 5.87 -9.41 9.99
CA LEU A 10 6.27 -9.99 8.70
C LEU A 10 6.64 -8.94 7.65
N SER A 11 7.95 -8.73 7.52
CA SER A 11 8.69 -8.34 6.31
C SER A 11 7.88 -7.73 5.16
N MET A 12 8.02 -6.43 4.94
CA MET A 12 7.84 -5.87 3.60
C MET A 12 8.76 -6.62 2.65
N ILE A 13 8.15 -7.47 1.83
CA ILE A 13 8.78 -8.04 0.64
C ILE A 13 8.79 -6.93 -0.40
N PHE A 14 9.97 -6.38 -0.67
CA PHE A 14 10.14 -5.48 -1.80
C PHE A 14 10.49 -6.30 -3.05
N ALA A 15 9.60 -6.31 -4.04
CA ALA A 15 10.01 -6.59 -5.41
C ALA A 15 10.48 -5.26 -6.01
N SER A 16 11.79 -5.12 -6.27
CA SER A 16 12.23 -4.04 -7.16
C SER A 16 11.85 -4.43 -8.60
N ILE A 17 10.91 -3.70 -9.19
CA ILE A 17 10.69 -3.76 -10.63
C ILE A 17 11.80 -2.93 -11.27
N SER A 18 12.89 -3.58 -11.69
CA SER A 18 13.79 -2.98 -12.68
C SER A 18 13.19 -3.24 -14.05
N THR A 19 12.54 -2.24 -14.64
CA THR A 19 12.31 -2.25 -16.08
C THR A 19 13.67 -2.19 -16.77
N THR A 20 14.03 -3.25 -17.48
CA THR A 20 15.09 -3.19 -18.49
C THR A 20 14.61 -2.26 -19.59
N GLN A 21 15.03 -1.01 -19.51
CA GLN A 21 14.71 -0.01 -20.50
C GLN A 21 15.64 -0.21 -21.70
N GLN A 22 15.16 -0.96 -22.70
CA GLN A 22 15.68 -0.78 -24.05
C GLN A 22 15.16 0.57 -24.55
N ASN A 23 16.09 1.50 -24.78
CA ASN A 23 15.91 2.87 -25.27
C ASN A 23 15.33 3.90 -24.27
N GLY A 24 16.21 4.64 -23.58
CA GLY A 24 16.31 6.11 -23.67
C GLY A 24 15.13 7.05 -23.32
N GLU A 25 13.91 6.60 -23.03
CA GLU A 25 12.80 7.47 -22.61
C GLU A 25 12.45 7.32 -21.13
N ASN A 26 12.77 8.33 -20.30
CA ASN A 26 12.37 8.40 -18.89
C ASN A 26 10.84 8.23 -18.72
N CYS A 27 10.37 7.01 -18.50
CA CYS A 27 8.96 6.70 -18.28
C CYS A 27 8.57 7.08 -16.85
N THR A 28 8.19 8.33 -16.65
CA THR A 28 7.66 8.78 -15.35
C THR A 28 6.20 8.32 -15.23
N PRO A 29 5.84 7.48 -14.25
CA PRO A 29 4.48 6.98 -14.13
C PRO A 29 3.51 8.12 -13.77
N ILE A 30 2.49 8.32 -14.59
CA ILE A 30 1.40 9.27 -14.32
C ILE A 30 0.31 8.51 -13.54
N LEU A 31 0.32 8.67 -12.22
CA LEU A 31 -0.54 7.91 -11.30
C LEU A 31 -1.24 8.83 -10.29
N ASP A 32 -2.55 8.67 -10.15
CA ASP A 32 -3.32 9.24 -9.05
C ASP A 32 -3.65 8.12 -8.04
N LEU A 33 -3.13 8.27 -6.83
CA LEU A 33 -3.23 7.27 -5.76
C LEU A 33 -4.04 7.82 -4.59
N GLY A 34 -5.16 7.17 -4.27
CA GLY A 34 -5.95 7.44 -3.08
C GLY A 34 -5.65 6.42 -1.98
N PHE A 35 -5.20 6.90 -0.82
CA PHE A 35 -5.17 6.09 0.40
C PHE A 35 -6.49 6.27 1.15
N ILE A 36 -7.16 5.16 1.48
CA ILE A 36 -8.38 5.16 2.29
C ILE A 36 -8.06 4.37 3.54
N LEU A 37 -7.94 5.06 4.68
CA LEU A 37 -7.46 4.49 5.93
C LEU A 37 -8.63 4.26 6.88
N ASP A 38 -8.89 3.00 7.19
CA ASP A 38 -9.82 2.64 8.26
C ASP A 38 -9.22 3.03 9.61
N THR A 39 -9.97 3.83 10.36
CA THR A 39 -9.64 4.25 11.72
C THR A 39 -10.71 3.78 12.70
N SER A 40 -11.65 2.96 12.24
CA SER A 40 -12.72 2.41 13.07
C SER A 40 -12.20 1.49 14.17
N GLY A 41 -13.06 1.20 15.15
CA GLY A 41 -12.68 0.40 16.32
C GLY A 41 -12.05 1.21 17.45
N SER A 42 -11.62 0.50 18.49
CA SER A 42 -11.11 1.07 19.74
C SER A 42 -9.59 0.94 19.89
N ILE A 43 -8.89 0.46 18.86
CA ILE A 43 -7.47 0.11 18.93
C ILE A 43 -6.67 1.07 18.05
N GLU A 44 -6.11 2.10 18.68
CA GLU A 44 -5.25 3.10 18.03
C GLU A 44 -3.98 2.48 17.39
N GLU A 45 -3.56 1.30 17.85
CA GLU A 45 -2.42 0.57 17.29
C GLU A 45 -2.64 0.22 15.81
N ILE A 46 -3.83 -0.26 15.42
CA ILE A 46 -4.14 -0.61 14.03
C ILE A 46 -4.09 0.62 13.12
N TYR A 47 -4.63 1.75 13.61
CA TYR A 47 -4.51 3.03 12.93
C TYR A 47 -3.05 3.45 12.72
N ASN A 48 -2.23 3.36 13.77
CA ASN A 48 -0.80 3.68 13.69
C ASN A 48 -0.09 2.77 12.67
N GLU A 49 -0.50 1.51 12.53
CA GLU A 49 0.00 0.63 11.49
C GLU A 49 -0.44 1.09 10.09
N HIS A 50 -1.72 1.41 9.87
CA HIS A 50 -2.18 1.97 8.58
C HIS A 50 -1.39 3.21 8.17
N VAL A 51 -1.13 4.14 9.11
CA VAL A 51 -0.32 5.34 8.86
C VAL A 51 1.13 4.95 8.54
N ARG A 52 1.76 4.08 9.33
CA ARG A 52 3.15 3.63 9.11
C ARG A 52 3.35 3.00 7.73
N TRP A 53 2.43 2.14 7.32
CA TRP A 53 2.46 1.51 5.99
C TRP A 53 2.27 2.54 4.87
N THR A 54 1.34 3.47 5.05
CA THR A 54 1.09 4.54 4.08
C THR A 54 2.32 5.44 3.92
N VAL A 55 2.98 5.83 5.01
CA VAL A 55 4.23 6.60 4.99
C VAL A 55 5.33 5.85 4.25
N ALA A 56 5.51 4.56 4.53
CA ALA A 56 6.52 3.74 3.84
C ALA A 56 6.27 3.62 2.32
N LEU A 57 5.00 3.54 1.89
CA LEU A 57 4.64 3.56 0.47
C LEU A 57 4.93 4.94 -0.15
N VAL A 58 4.57 6.03 0.52
CA VAL A 58 4.85 7.39 0.04
C VAL A 58 6.36 7.62 -0.09
N GLU A 59 7.18 7.08 0.82
CA GLU A 59 8.63 7.21 0.82
C GLU A 59 9.32 6.58 -0.41
N ILE A 60 8.70 5.58 -1.05
CA ILE A 60 9.27 4.95 -2.25
C ILE A 60 8.72 5.52 -3.57
N LEU A 61 7.62 6.27 -3.52
CA LEU A 61 6.95 6.78 -4.71
C LEU A 61 7.59 8.09 -5.21
N PRO A 62 7.68 8.30 -6.54
CA PRO A 62 8.11 9.57 -7.12
C PRO A 62 6.96 10.60 -7.05
N ILE A 63 6.69 11.12 -5.85
CA ILE A 63 5.62 12.11 -5.62
C ILE A 63 5.96 13.44 -6.31
N SER A 64 5.14 13.85 -7.27
CA SER A 64 5.21 15.17 -7.92
C SER A 64 3.97 15.47 -8.75
N LYS A 65 3.80 16.73 -9.18
CA LYS A 65 2.70 17.14 -10.07
C LYS A 65 2.67 16.36 -11.39
N GLN A 66 3.83 15.97 -11.91
CA GLN A 66 3.99 15.34 -13.22
C GLN A 66 4.02 13.81 -13.13
N ALA A 67 4.28 13.24 -11.96
CA ALA A 67 4.43 11.81 -11.72
C ALA A 67 3.25 11.29 -10.87
N VAL A 68 3.52 10.89 -9.61
CA VAL A 68 2.52 10.37 -8.68
C VAL A 68 1.90 11.51 -7.86
N ARG A 69 0.58 11.58 -7.85
CA ARG A 69 -0.22 12.43 -6.95
C ARG A 69 -0.93 11.56 -5.93
N VAL A 70 -1.00 12.03 -4.70
CA VAL A 70 -1.58 11.28 -3.58
C VAL A 70 -2.69 12.08 -2.92
N SER A 71 -3.74 11.38 -2.51
CA SER A 71 -4.82 11.90 -1.68
C SER A 71 -5.09 10.88 -0.57
N THR A 72 -5.53 11.36 0.59
CA THR A 72 -5.88 10.49 1.72
C THR A 72 -7.27 10.81 2.25
N ILE A 73 -8.05 9.76 2.50
CA ILE A 73 -9.27 9.78 3.30
C ILE A 73 -9.01 8.90 4.52
N GLN A 74 -9.31 9.40 5.72
CA GLN A 74 -9.49 8.54 6.88
C GLN A 74 -10.98 8.30 7.12
N TYR A 75 -11.37 7.14 7.65
CA TYR A 75 -12.77 6.87 7.92
C TYR A 75 -13.01 5.96 9.12
N ALA A 76 -14.07 6.30 9.85
CA ALA A 76 -14.79 5.37 10.71
C ALA A 76 -16.28 5.52 10.42
N GLY A 77 -17.06 6.08 11.36
CA GLY A 77 -18.51 6.30 11.15
C GLY A 77 -18.81 7.35 10.07
N TYR A 78 -17.85 8.24 9.80
CA TYR A 78 -17.89 9.22 8.72
C TYR A 78 -16.49 9.33 8.09
N PRO A 79 -16.37 9.45 6.76
CA PRO A 79 -15.10 9.70 6.11
C PRO A 79 -14.71 11.18 6.19
N LEU A 80 -13.43 11.43 6.46
CA LEU A 80 -12.77 12.73 6.44
C LEU A 80 -11.71 12.72 5.34
N THR A 81 -11.80 13.69 4.42
CA THR A 81 -10.77 13.89 3.40
C THR A 81 -9.65 14.72 4.01
N GLU A 82 -8.50 14.10 4.23
CA GLU A 82 -7.32 14.75 4.81
C GLU A 82 -6.69 15.74 3.85
N PHE A 83 -6.49 15.31 2.61
CA PHE A 83 -6.00 16.14 1.53
C PHE A 83 -6.33 15.53 0.16
N SER A 84 -6.37 16.38 -0.87
CA SER A 84 -6.71 16.02 -2.25
C SER A 84 -5.46 15.87 -3.13
N LEU A 85 -5.62 15.34 -4.35
CA LEU A 85 -4.51 15.03 -5.27
C LEU A 85 -3.71 16.28 -5.70
N ASP A 86 -4.29 17.47 -5.58
CA ASP A 86 -3.67 18.76 -5.89
C ASP A 86 -3.09 19.49 -4.67
N THR A 87 -3.25 18.94 -3.46
CA THR A 87 -2.84 19.60 -2.22
C THR A 87 -1.32 19.58 -2.06
N TYR A 88 -0.68 18.41 -2.18
CA TYR A 88 0.75 18.25 -1.96
C TYR A 88 1.49 17.86 -3.23
N ASN A 89 2.71 18.39 -3.35
CA ASN A 89 3.58 18.16 -4.50
C ASN A 89 4.96 17.65 -4.09
N SER A 90 5.19 17.51 -2.78
CA SER A 90 6.42 16.99 -2.21
C SER A 90 6.10 15.80 -1.32
N LYS A 91 6.98 14.81 -1.34
CA LYS A 91 6.92 13.66 -0.46
C LYS A 91 6.95 14.07 1.02
N SER A 92 7.79 15.05 1.38
CA SER A 92 7.93 15.51 2.76
C SER A 92 6.64 16.10 3.32
N ASP A 93 5.89 16.85 2.52
CA ASP A 93 4.62 17.43 2.99
C ASP A 93 3.55 16.34 3.19
N VAL A 94 3.50 15.35 2.30
CA VAL A 94 2.60 14.20 2.44
C VAL A 94 2.94 13.40 3.70
N VAL A 95 4.22 13.06 3.91
CA VAL A 95 4.67 12.31 5.10
C VAL A 95 4.37 13.08 6.38
N LYS A 96 4.66 14.38 6.39
CA LYS A 96 4.36 15.24 7.54
C LYS A 96 2.86 15.23 7.87
N HIS A 97 2.00 15.44 6.87
CA HIS A 97 0.56 15.43 7.10
C HIS A 97 0.08 14.08 7.65
N LEU A 98 0.52 12.96 7.05
CA LEU A 98 0.17 11.61 7.51
C LEU A 98 0.57 11.36 8.97
N GLN A 99 1.71 11.89 9.41
CA GLN A 99 2.20 11.76 10.79
C GLN A 99 1.45 12.66 11.78
N GLU A 100 0.85 13.76 11.31
CA GLU A 100 0.09 14.72 12.11
C GLU A 100 -1.43 14.42 12.11
N MET A 101 -1.87 13.43 11.33
CA MET A 101 -3.27 13.00 11.30
C MET A 101 -3.75 12.58 12.70
N SER A 102 -4.94 13.04 13.06
CA SER A 102 -5.58 12.67 14.33
C SER A 102 -6.44 11.43 14.16
N PHE A 103 -6.31 10.49 15.10
CA PHE A 103 -7.12 9.26 15.14
C PHE A 103 -8.61 9.58 15.31
N GLN A 104 -9.46 8.96 14.49
CA GLN A 104 -10.92 9.02 14.61
C GLN A 104 -11.50 7.62 14.90
N SER A 105 -12.08 7.41 16.07
CA SER A 105 -12.78 6.15 16.38
C SER A 105 -14.23 6.14 15.88
N GLY A 106 -14.80 4.95 15.71
CA GLY A 106 -16.21 4.75 15.37
C GLY A 106 -16.51 3.40 14.75
N VAL A 107 -17.69 3.27 14.16
CA VAL A 107 -18.10 2.09 13.37
C VAL A 107 -17.45 2.07 11.99
N THR A 108 -17.38 0.91 11.34
CA THR A 108 -16.70 0.75 10.04
C THR A 108 -17.64 1.01 8.86
N ARG A 109 -17.61 2.21 8.25
CA ARG A 109 -18.43 2.55 7.06
C ARG A 109 -17.61 2.67 5.77
N THR A 110 -17.06 1.55 5.32
CA THR A 110 -16.25 1.42 4.10
C THR A 110 -17.02 1.86 2.86
N GLY A 111 -18.32 1.56 2.77
CA GLY A 111 -19.13 2.00 1.63
C GLY A 111 -19.23 3.51 1.52
N PHE A 112 -19.32 4.21 2.65
CA PHE A 112 -19.30 5.67 2.68
C PHE A 112 -17.94 6.22 2.29
N ALA A 113 -16.85 5.64 2.79
CA ALA A 113 -15.50 6.03 2.40
C ALA A 113 -15.26 5.90 0.89
N LEU A 114 -15.72 4.81 0.27
CA LEU A 114 -15.60 4.59 -1.17
C LEU A 114 -16.42 5.59 -1.99
N ARG A 115 -17.65 5.94 -1.55
CA ARG A 115 -18.43 7.02 -2.19
C ARG A 115 -17.70 8.36 -2.12
N ARG A 116 -17.11 8.69 -0.96
CA ARG A 116 -16.30 9.90 -0.80
C ARG A 116 -15.09 9.91 -1.74
N ALA A 117 -14.41 8.78 -1.88
CA ALA A 117 -13.28 8.66 -2.80
C ALA A 117 -13.70 8.88 -4.27
N GLU A 118 -14.87 8.38 -4.66
CA GLU A 118 -15.43 8.61 -5.98
C GLU A 118 -15.72 10.09 -6.26
N ASP A 119 -16.31 10.78 -5.28
CA ASP A 119 -16.75 12.17 -5.40
C ASP A 119 -15.60 13.19 -5.26
N GLU A 120 -14.58 12.85 -4.47
CA GLU A 120 -13.50 13.78 -4.11
C GLU A 120 -12.12 13.39 -4.62
N ILE A 121 -11.65 12.15 -4.42
CA ILE A 121 -10.29 11.76 -4.84
C ILE A 121 -10.20 11.78 -6.36
N PHE A 122 -11.12 11.11 -7.06
CA PHE A 122 -11.10 11.00 -8.52
C PHE A 122 -11.92 12.08 -9.22
N ASN A 123 -11.91 13.28 -8.64
CA ASN A 123 -12.52 14.48 -9.19
C ASN A 123 -11.45 15.39 -9.80
N GLU A 124 -11.65 15.79 -11.06
CA GLU A 124 -10.68 16.63 -11.79
C GLU A 124 -10.50 18.01 -11.15
N ASN A 125 -11.55 18.54 -10.52
CA ASN A 125 -11.48 19.80 -9.77
C ASN A 125 -10.70 19.68 -8.46
N ARG A 126 -10.29 18.46 -8.08
CA ARG A 126 -9.49 18.15 -6.89
C ARG A 126 -8.18 17.45 -7.24
N GLY A 127 -7.72 17.65 -8.48
CA GLY A 127 -6.39 17.23 -8.93
C GLY A 127 -6.33 15.91 -9.69
N ALA A 128 -7.44 15.18 -9.86
CA ALA A 128 -7.46 13.96 -10.66
C ALA A 128 -7.18 14.25 -12.14
N ARG A 129 -6.44 13.35 -12.78
CA ARG A 129 -5.98 13.48 -14.16
C ARG A 129 -6.66 12.44 -15.05
N LYS A 130 -7.16 12.88 -16.21
CA LYS A 130 -7.76 11.99 -17.21
C LYS A 130 -6.77 10.95 -17.73
N ASN A 131 -5.52 11.36 -17.97
CA ASN A 131 -4.45 10.54 -18.51
C ASN A 131 -3.67 9.73 -17.45
N ALA A 132 -4.02 9.83 -16.16
CA ALA A 132 -3.38 9.07 -15.11
C ALA A 132 -4.05 7.70 -14.89
N ALA A 133 -3.24 6.70 -14.59
CA ALA A 133 -3.71 5.51 -13.90
C ALA A 133 -4.32 5.92 -12.55
N LYS A 134 -5.37 5.22 -12.11
CA LYS A 134 -6.11 5.55 -10.88
C LYS A 134 -6.13 4.34 -9.97
N ILE A 135 -5.62 4.52 -8.76
CA ILE A 135 -5.50 3.44 -7.78
C ILE A 135 -6.08 3.88 -6.44
N ILE A 136 -6.84 3.01 -5.79
CA ILE A 136 -7.14 3.08 -4.36
C ILE A 136 -6.32 2.01 -3.64
N ALA A 137 -5.65 2.41 -2.57
CA ALA A 137 -5.16 1.52 -1.53
C ALA A 137 -6.07 1.69 -0.30
N LEU A 138 -6.99 0.74 -0.11
CA LEU A 138 -7.94 0.71 1.00
C LEU A 138 -7.36 -0.13 2.14
N PHE A 139 -7.03 0.49 3.26
CA PHE A 139 -6.63 -0.19 4.48
C PHE A 139 -7.87 -0.43 5.33
N THR A 140 -8.15 -1.68 5.72
CA THR A 140 -9.31 -2.03 6.57
C THR A 140 -9.12 -3.34 7.32
N ASP A 141 -9.61 -3.39 8.55
CA ASP A 141 -9.42 -4.49 9.50
C ASP A 141 -10.73 -5.17 9.88
N GLY A 142 -11.86 -4.80 9.27
CA GLY A 142 -13.18 -5.23 9.72
C GLY A 142 -14.23 -5.32 8.61
N LEU A 143 -15.39 -5.88 8.98
CA LEU A 143 -16.58 -5.93 8.14
C LEU A 143 -17.27 -4.57 8.17
N SER A 144 -17.65 -4.05 7.00
CA SER A 144 -18.39 -2.81 6.94
C SER A 144 -19.85 -2.97 7.41
N ILE A 145 -20.36 -1.96 8.10
CA ILE A 145 -21.79 -1.91 8.49
C ILE A 145 -22.70 -1.35 7.39
N ASP A 146 -22.14 -0.77 6.33
CA ASP A 146 -22.86 -0.31 5.15
C ASP A 146 -22.35 -1.03 3.89
N ASP A 147 -23.17 -1.13 2.85
CA ASP A 147 -22.79 -1.89 1.64
C ASP A 147 -21.69 -1.15 0.85
N PRO A 148 -20.48 -1.72 0.73
CA PRO A 148 -19.39 -1.11 -0.02
C PRO A 148 -19.40 -1.48 -1.51
N ILE A 149 -20.21 -2.46 -1.92
CA ILE A 149 -20.07 -3.11 -3.22
C ILE A 149 -20.48 -2.18 -4.35
N LYS A 150 -21.64 -1.53 -4.26
CA LYS A 150 -22.11 -0.61 -5.29
C LYS A 150 -21.11 0.53 -5.58
N ALA A 151 -20.50 1.09 -4.54
CA ALA A 151 -19.51 2.15 -4.70
C ALA A 151 -18.21 1.61 -5.31
N SER A 152 -17.74 0.45 -4.84
CA SER A 152 -16.55 -0.20 -5.38
C SER A 152 -16.71 -0.58 -6.87
N ASP A 153 -17.86 -1.11 -7.27
CA ASP A 153 -18.19 -1.45 -8.65
C ASP A 153 -18.17 -0.20 -9.54
N HIS A 154 -18.69 0.91 -9.04
CA HIS A 154 -18.74 2.15 -9.79
C HIS A 154 -17.33 2.73 -10.01
N LEU A 155 -16.50 2.74 -8.97
CA LEU A 155 -15.08 3.10 -9.05
C LEU A 155 -14.33 2.24 -10.07
N ARG A 156 -14.47 0.90 -10.00
CA ARG A 156 -13.77 -0.02 -10.91
C ARG A 156 -14.24 0.10 -12.35
N HIS A 157 -15.56 0.05 -12.57
CA HIS A 157 -16.11 -0.11 -13.92
C HIS A 157 -16.43 1.21 -14.64
N LYS A 158 -16.73 2.29 -13.92
CA LYS A 158 -17.05 3.60 -14.56
C LYS A 158 -15.91 4.60 -14.46
N LYS A 159 -15.14 4.59 -13.37
CA LYS A 159 -14.00 5.50 -13.18
C LYS A 159 -12.66 4.88 -13.59
N GLY A 160 -12.61 3.57 -13.85
CA GLY A 160 -11.39 2.86 -14.23
C GLY A 160 -10.36 2.80 -13.10
N VAL A 161 -10.82 2.81 -11.85
CA VAL A 161 -9.98 2.79 -10.65
C VAL A 161 -9.66 1.35 -10.27
N LYS A 162 -8.39 1.02 -10.11
CA LYS A 162 -7.99 -0.26 -9.49
C LYS A 162 -8.05 -0.13 -7.97
N ILE A 163 -8.68 -1.09 -7.29
CA ILE A 163 -8.83 -1.08 -5.84
C ILE A 163 -8.00 -2.23 -5.26
N TYR A 164 -7.02 -1.88 -4.44
CA TYR A 164 -6.28 -2.82 -3.61
C TYR A 164 -6.78 -2.72 -2.18
N VAL A 165 -7.15 -3.84 -1.59
CA VAL A 165 -7.59 -3.92 -0.20
C VAL A 165 -6.44 -4.49 0.63
N ILE A 166 -6.06 -3.79 1.69
CA ILE A 166 -4.96 -4.12 2.59
C ILE A 166 -5.54 -4.31 3.99
N SER A 167 -5.40 -5.51 4.56
CA SER A 167 -5.90 -5.82 5.89
C SER A 167 -4.79 -6.00 6.92
N VAL A 168 -4.97 -5.35 8.06
CA VAL A 168 -4.00 -5.33 9.17
C VAL A 168 -4.52 -6.09 10.40
N SER A 169 -5.67 -6.80 10.32
CA SER A 169 -6.15 -7.72 11.37
C SER A 169 -6.64 -9.09 10.85
N ALA A 170 -6.54 -10.14 11.69
CA ALA A 170 -6.91 -11.54 11.37
C ALA A 170 -8.37 -11.77 11.10
N GLU A 171 -9.12 -10.73 11.41
CA GLU A 171 -10.55 -10.74 11.55
C GLU A 171 -11.21 -10.08 10.34
N GLY A 172 -10.39 -9.65 9.35
CA GLY A 172 -10.87 -9.15 8.07
C GLY A 172 -11.81 -10.13 7.36
N PHE A 173 -12.97 -9.64 6.92
CA PHE A 173 -13.94 -10.45 6.19
C PHE A 173 -13.58 -10.57 4.70
N VAL A 174 -12.71 -11.53 4.39
CA VAL A 174 -12.16 -11.80 3.05
C VAL A 174 -13.21 -11.75 1.91
N PRO A 175 -14.42 -12.32 2.04
CA PRO A 175 -15.40 -12.26 0.95
C PRO A 175 -15.86 -10.84 0.60
N GLU A 176 -16.00 -9.93 1.58
CA GLU A 176 -16.31 -8.52 1.28
C GLU A 176 -15.12 -7.84 0.61
N MET A 177 -13.91 -8.05 1.14
CA MET A 177 -12.68 -7.47 0.58
C MET A 177 -12.46 -7.88 -0.88
N GLN A 178 -12.66 -9.15 -1.21
CA GLN A 178 -12.55 -9.65 -2.59
C GLN A 178 -13.57 -9.01 -3.52
N ARG A 179 -14.80 -8.78 -3.04
CA ARG A 179 -15.84 -8.11 -3.82
C ARG A 179 -15.55 -6.61 -3.99
N ILE A 180 -14.97 -5.95 -2.98
CA ILE A 180 -14.49 -4.57 -3.08
C ILE A 180 -13.32 -4.45 -4.05
N ALA A 181 -12.38 -5.39 -4.03
CA ALA A 181 -11.22 -5.39 -4.92
C ALA A 181 -11.59 -5.77 -6.37
N GLY A 182 -12.63 -6.60 -6.54
CA GLY A 182 -13.06 -7.17 -7.83
C GLY A 182 -12.21 -8.35 -8.30
N GLU A 183 -10.97 -8.47 -7.82
CA GLU A 183 -10.06 -9.57 -8.13
C GLU A 183 -9.37 -10.04 -6.84
N ASN A 184 -9.33 -11.36 -6.63
CA ASN A 184 -8.72 -11.95 -5.43
C ASN A 184 -7.22 -11.60 -5.30
N ALA A 185 -6.53 -11.39 -6.43
CA ALA A 185 -5.12 -11.02 -6.46
C ALA A 185 -4.84 -9.60 -5.90
N ASN A 186 -5.88 -8.78 -5.74
CA ASN A 186 -5.80 -7.40 -5.27
C ASN A 186 -6.18 -7.26 -3.78
N VAL A 187 -6.32 -8.37 -3.06
CA VAL A 187 -6.53 -8.39 -1.59
C VAL A 187 -5.24 -8.85 -0.91
N TYR A 188 -4.74 -8.01 -0.02
CA TYR A 188 -3.56 -8.22 0.79
C TYR A 188 -3.94 -8.10 2.26
N GLY A 189 -3.22 -8.78 3.15
CA GLY A 189 -3.55 -8.76 4.58
C GLY A 189 -4.24 -10.01 5.09
N PHE A 190 -3.86 -10.36 6.32
CA PHE A 190 -4.13 -11.55 7.13
C PHE A 190 -4.13 -12.96 6.55
N SER A 191 -3.36 -13.83 7.21
CA SER A 191 -3.03 -15.18 6.76
C SER A 191 -2.53 -15.22 5.30
N GLN A 192 -1.76 -14.21 4.90
CA GLN A 192 -0.57 -14.48 4.10
C GLN A 192 0.65 -14.60 5.03
N ASP A 193 0.51 -15.41 6.09
CA ASP A 193 1.64 -16.16 6.66
C ASP A 193 2.30 -17.06 5.61
N ASN A 194 1.74 -17.09 4.40
CA ASN A 194 2.37 -17.65 3.24
C ASN A 194 2.47 -16.62 2.10
N ALA A 195 3.60 -15.94 2.05
CA ALA A 195 4.05 -15.11 0.94
C ALA A 195 4.78 -15.95 -0.13
N ILE A 196 4.78 -17.28 -0.02
CA ILE A 196 5.34 -18.19 -1.02
C ILE A 196 4.54 -18.13 -2.34
N PRO A 197 3.19 -18.18 -2.37
CA PRO A 197 2.44 -18.06 -3.62
C PRO A 197 2.72 -16.76 -4.39
N PRO A 198 2.67 -15.55 -3.79
CA PRO A 198 3.04 -14.34 -4.51
C PRO A 198 4.54 -14.30 -4.86
N SER A 199 5.44 -14.84 -4.04
CA SER A 199 6.88 -14.87 -4.39
C SER A 199 7.19 -15.83 -5.55
N GLU A 200 6.43 -16.91 -5.72
CA GLU A 200 6.55 -17.81 -6.86
C GLU A 200 6.20 -17.13 -8.17
N VAL A 201 5.14 -16.33 -8.18
CA VAL A 201 4.75 -15.53 -9.35
C VAL A 201 5.85 -14.53 -9.70
N ILE A 202 6.37 -13.79 -8.72
CA ILE A 202 7.42 -12.78 -8.94
C ILE A 202 8.72 -13.41 -9.43
N ARG A 203 9.14 -14.56 -8.87
CA ARG A 203 10.35 -15.28 -9.30
C ARG A 203 10.24 -15.90 -10.69
N SER A 204 9.02 -16.10 -11.20
CA SER A 204 8.80 -16.62 -12.55
C SER A 204 8.86 -15.56 -13.65
N MET A 205 8.96 -14.27 -13.28
CA MET A 205 9.03 -13.18 -14.23
C MET A 205 10.42 -13.06 -14.85
N ALA A 206 10.49 -12.95 -16.18
CA ALA A 206 11.74 -12.72 -16.88
C ALA A 206 12.37 -11.39 -16.44
N ASN A 207 13.69 -11.39 -16.24
CA ASN A 207 14.49 -10.21 -15.88
C ASN A 207 14.14 -9.57 -14.52
N VAL A 208 13.56 -10.33 -13.57
CA VAL A 208 13.30 -9.87 -12.20
C VAL A 208 14.21 -10.60 -11.22
N GLU A 209 15.01 -9.86 -10.47
CA GLU A 209 15.73 -10.38 -9.30
C GLU A 209 14.94 -10.05 -8.02
N PHE A 210 14.70 -11.08 -7.20
CA PHE A 210 13.85 -10.99 -6.02
C PHE A 210 14.67 -11.21 -4.74
N TYR A 211 14.63 -10.23 -3.84
CA TYR A 211 15.39 -10.21 -2.59
C TYR A 211 14.47 -10.06 -1.40
N VAL A 212 14.90 -10.57 -0.24
CA VAL A 212 14.24 -10.30 1.03
C VAL A 212 15.22 -9.59 1.95
N VAL A 213 14.81 -8.43 2.45
CA VAL A 213 15.58 -7.65 3.42
C VAL A 213 15.00 -7.86 4.80
N ILE A 214 15.86 -8.26 5.73
CA ILE A 214 15.52 -8.51 7.12
C ILE A 214 15.89 -7.27 7.94
N LEU A 215 14.86 -6.61 8.45
CA LEU A 215 14.99 -5.37 9.23
C LEU A 215 15.07 -5.63 10.74
N SER A 216 14.95 -6.88 11.17
CA SER A 216 15.02 -7.26 12.59
C SER A 216 15.56 -8.67 12.77
N GLN A 217 16.43 -8.83 13.77
CA GLN A 217 16.98 -10.12 14.17
C GLN A 217 15.89 -11.10 14.68
N CYS A 218 14.70 -10.61 15.03
CA CYS A 218 13.56 -11.42 15.46
C CYS A 218 12.77 -12.06 14.31
N SER A 219 13.17 -11.86 13.04
CA SER A 219 12.45 -12.36 11.86
C SER A 219 12.64 -13.88 11.64
N ASN A 220 11.59 -14.57 11.17
CA ASN A 220 11.63 -16.01 10.89
C ASN A 220 12.44 -16.33 9.60
N ARG A 221 13.75 -16.51 9.74
CA ARG A 221 14.67 -16.81 8.63
C ARG A 221 14.29 -18.03 7.79
N ASN A 222 13.77 -19.09 8.41
CA ASN A 222 13.40 -20.32 7.69
C ASN A 222 12.22 -20.11 6.75
N TYR A 223 11.31 -19.22 7.13
CA TYR A 223 10.21 -18.81 6.28
C TYR A 223 10.68 -17.89 5.13
N LEU A 224 11.53 -16.91 5.43
CA LEU A 224 12.09 -16.01 4.41
C LEU A 224 12.92 -16.74 3.35
N ARG A 225 13.64 -17.80 3.73
CA ARG A 225 14.33 -18.71 2.79
C ARG A 225 13.39 -19.39 1.81
N GLN A 226 12.20 -19.79 2.27
CA GLN A 226 11.21 -20.45 1.40
C GLN A 226 10.62 -19.49 0.36
N ILE A 227 10.58 -18.19 0.68
CA ILE A 227 10.09 -17.14 -0.21
C ILE A 227 11.08 -16.89 -1.35
N VAL A 228 12.38 -16.80 -1.05
CA VAL A 228 13.43 -16.43 -2.03
C VAL A 228 14.01 -17.64 -2.77
N LYS A 229 14.04 -18.82 -2.13
CA LYS A 229 14.68 -20.06 -2.61
C LYS A 229 16.17 -19.90 -3.00
N ASP A 230 16.84 -18.87 -2.48
CA ASP A 230 18.25 -18.53 -2.69
C ASP A 230 18.79 -17.81 -1.44
N GLU A 231 19.79 -18.38 -0.76
CA GLU A 231 20.30 -17.86 0.52
C GLU A 231 21.07 -16.55 0.36
N GLU A 232 21.75 -16.33 -0.77
CA GLU A 232 22.54 -15.12 -0.99
C GLU A 232 21.66 -13.88 -1.19
N LYS A 233 20.37 -14.09 -1.40
CA LYS A 233 19.35 -13.05 -1.63
C LYS A 233 18.53 -12.70 -0.39
N VAL A 234 18.91 -13.24 0.78
CA VAL A 234 18.34 -12.90 2.08
C VAL A 234 19.31 -11.95 2.81
N LEU A 235 19.05 -10.65 2.70
CA LEU A 235 19.94 -9.61 3.22
C LEU A 235 19.55 -9.26 4.67
N MET A 236 20.49 -9.42 5.61
CA MET A 236 20.34 -8.92 6.99
C MET A 236 21.17 -7.65 7.14
N HIS A 237 20.58 -6.53 7.52
CA HIS A 237 21.39 -5.39 7.95
C HIS A 237 20.64 -4.40 8.84
N GLU A 238 21.30 -3.92 9.89
CA GLU A 238 20.82 -2.89 10.83
C GLU A 238 21.00 -1.46 10.29
N ASP A 239 21.52 -1.30 9.07
CA ASP A 239 21.84 0.00 8.50
C ASP A 239 21.56 0.02 6.99
N ALA A 240 20.55 0.80 6.60
CA ALA A 240 20.00 0.89 5.23
C ALA A 240 20.97 1.52 4.21
N SER A 241 22.13 1.98 4.66
CA SER A 241 23.20 2.60 3.88
C SER A 241 23.85 1.64 2.87
N PHE A 242 23.92 0.34 3.18
CA PHE A 242 24.43 -0.68 2.25
C PHE A 242 23.50 -0.90 1.05
N PHE A 243 22.17 -0.95 1.27
CA PHE A 243 21.18 -1.11 0.21
C PHE A 243 21.18 0.09 -0.75
N GLY A 244 21.34 1.31 -0.21
CA GLY A 244 21.48 2.52 -1.01
C GLY A 244 22.73 2.51 -1.92
N ASN A 245 23.86 2.00 -1.45
CA ASN A 245 25.10 1.93 -2.24
C ASN A 245 25.09 0.77 -3.24
N HIS A 246 24.47 -0.35 -2.90
CA HIS A 246 24.30 -1.50 -3.80
C HIS A 246 23.34 -1.20 -4.96
N LEU A 247 22.25 -0.47 -4.71
CA LEU A 247 21.37 0.02 -5.77
C LEU A 247 22.09 1.00 -6.70
N LYS A 248 22.88 1.94 -6.15
CA LYS A 248 23.65 2.91 -6.96
C LYS A 248 24.65 2.24 -7.90
N SER A 249 25.36 1.20 -7.45
CA SER A 249 26.35 0.50 -8.29
C SER A 249 25.72 -0.41 -9.35
N ARG A 250 24.49 -0.90 -9.14
CA ARG A 250 23.76 -1.74 -10.11
C ARG A 250 22.94 -0.94 -11.12
N LEU A 251 22.60 0.31 -10.80
CA LEU A 251 21.87 1.24 -11.69
C LEU A 251 22.78 2.02 -12.65
N ASN A 252 24.11 1.83 -12.61
CA ASN A 252 25.09 2.52 -13.46
C ASN A 252 24.93 4.05 -13.47
N CYS A 253 24.56 4.64 -12.32
CA CYS A 253 24.59 6.09 -12.13
C CYS A 253 26.00 6.51 -11.70
N GLU A 254 26.94 6.49 -12.64
CA GLU A 254 28.07 7.42 -12.56
C GLU A 254 27.59 8.80 -13.04
N ASN A 255 28.19 9.87 -12.50
CA ASN A 255 27.94 11.24 -12.97
C ASN A 255 28.23 11.40 -14.47
#